data_AF-A0A3C1KCT7-F1
#
_entry.id   AF-A0A3C1KCT7-F1
#
_cell.length_a   1.000
_cell.length_b   1.000
_cell.length_c   1.000
_cell.angle_alpha   90.00
_cell.angle_beta   90.00
_cell.angle_gamma   90.00
#
_symmetry.space_group_name_H-M   'P 1'
#
loop_
_entity.id
_entity.type
_entity.pdbx_description
1 polymer ?
#
loop_
_entity_poly.entity_id
_entity_poly.type
_entity_poly.pdbx_seq_one_letter_code
_entity_poly.pdbx_strand_id
1 'polypeptide(L)'
;MNGTSTDARAVRARADALGLPDDEFRDDRDAAIVWSTLVEPGDRVAGAAIAQWGARGALDRARRGDAEGGRLVGDAVWSAALRRWGPRWDAATLRDTVELAARAGAGLLTPSDAGWPRSLGDLGAHAPVALWVRGDASALAAEPSIAIVGARA
;
A
#
# COMPACT_ATOMS: atom_id res chain seq x y z
N MET A 1 15.81 -13.96 15.07
CA MET A 1 14.57 -14.09 15.87
C MET A 1 13.87 -12.74 15.87
N ASN A 2 12.53 -12.79 15.78
CA ASN A 2 11.53 -11.72 15.68
C ASN A 2 11.17 -11.36 14.23
N GLY A 3 10.15 -12.09 13.74
CA GLY A 3 9.61 -11.97 12.40
C GLY A 3 8.73 -10.74 12.23
N THR A 4 8.95 -10.03 11.13
CA THR A 4 8.08 -8.97 10.62
C THR A 4 7.30 -9.53 9.44
N SER A 5 6.03 -9.84 9.70
CA SER A 5 4.84 -10.09 8.86
C SER A 5 4.92 -10.08 7.30
N THR A 6 5.92 -10.66 6.65
CA THR A 6 5.89 -10.94 5.19
C THR A 6 5.22 -12.28 4.85
N ASP A 7 4.80 -13.07 5.85
CA ASP A 7 4.23 -14.40 5.65
C ASP A 7 2.85 -14.37 4.98
N ALA A 8 2.66 -15.16 3.92
CA ALA A 8 1.38 -15.37 3.24
C ALA A 8 0.28 -15.87 4.20
N ARG A 9 0.64 -16.58 5.28
CA ARG A 9 -0.30 -16.96 6.34
C ARG A 9 -0.85 -15.76 7.10
N ALA A 10 -0.01 -14.75 7.34
CA ALA A 10 -0.40 -13.51 8.00
C ALA A 10 -1.25 -12.63 7.07
N VAL A 11 -1.03 -12.68 5.75
CA VAL A 11 -1.91 -12.07 4.75
C VAL A 11 -3.28 -12.74 4.74
N ARG A 12 -3.33 -14.08 4.75
CA ARG A 12 -4.59 -14.83 4.82
C ARG A 12 -5.39 -14.53 6.09
N ALA A 13 -4.75 -14.55 7.24
CA ALA A 13 -5.39 -14.23 8.52
C ALA A 13 -5.96 -12.80 8.55
N ARG A 14 -5.34 -11.87 7.80
CA ARG A 14 -5.87 -10.51 7.59
C ARG A 14 -7.03 -10.49 6.60
N ALA A 15 -6.98 -11.26 5.52
CA ALA A 15 -8.09 -11.41 4.56
C ALA A 15 -9.39 -11.83 5.26
N ASP A 16 -9.29 -12.86 6.10
CA ASP A 16 -10.43 -13.39 6.85
C ASP A 16 -10.95 -12.36 7.87
N ALA A 17 -10.08 -11.45 8.34
CA ALA A 17 -10.41 -10.38 9.27
C ALA A 17 -10.83 -9.05 8.61
N LEU A 18 -10.89 -8.94 7.28
CA LEU A 18 -11.26 -7.71 6.54
C LEU A 18 -12.73 -7.73 6.05
N GLY A 19 -13.63 -8.18 6.91
CA GLY A 19 -15.08 -8.28 6.68
C GLY A 19 -15.88 -6.95 6.67
N LEU A 20 -15.19 -5.81 6.52
CA LEU A 20 -15.51 -4.40 6.82
C LEU A 20 -16.99 -4.00 7.06
N PRO A 21 -17.30 -3.47 8.28
CA PRO A 21 -17.20 -2.02 8.52
C PRO A 21 -16.60 -1.53 9.88
N ASP A 22 -16.07 -0.29 9.83
CA ASP A 22 -15.60 0.72 10.81
C ASP A 22 -14.57 0.47 11.94
N ASP A 23 -14.12 -0.74 12.27
CA ASP A 23 -13.06 -0.97 13.28
C ASP A 23 -11.78 -1.67 12.74
N GLU A 24 -11.70 -1.89 11.43
CA GLU A 24 -10.95 -3.03 10.89
C GLU A 24 -9.54 -2.75 10.34
N PHE A 25 -9.11 -1.50 10.21
CA PHE A 25 -7.68 -1.20 10.01
C PHE A 25 -7.07 -1.09 11.39
N ARG A 26 -6.08 -1.91 11.75
CA ARG A 26 -5.49 -1.83 13.10
C ARG A 26 -4.26 -0.93 13.14
N ASP A 27 -3.54 -0.86 12.02
CA ASP A 27 -2.28 -0.12 11.90
C ASP A 27 -2.00 0.36 10.45
N ASP A 28 -0.83 0.95 10.26
CA ASP A 28 -0.34 1.41 8.96
C ASP A 28 -0.14 0.28 7.94
N ARG A 29 0.10 -0.96 8.38
CA ARG A 29 0.28 -2.10 7.48
C ARG A 29 -1.04 -2.51 6.86
N ASP A 30 -2.11 -2.59 7.65
CA ASP A 30 -3.45 -2.88 7.13
C ASP A 30 -3.92 -1.75 6.19
N ALA A 31 -3.64 -0.50 6.55
CA ALA A 31 -3.93 0.63 5.67
C ALA A 31 -3.14 0.57 4.35
N ALA A 32 -1.89 0.10 4.37
CA ALA A 32 -1.07 -0.05 3.16
C ALA A 32 -1.66 -1.07 2.16
N ILE A 33 -2.34 -2.12 2.64
CA ILE A 33 -3.10 -3.06 1.80
C ILE A 33 -4.18 -2.29 1.03
N VAL A 34 -4.99 -1.50 1.73
CA VAL A 34 -6.07 -0.72 1.10
C VAL A 34 -5.52 0.30 0.13
N TRP A 35 -4.48 1.04 0.50
CA TRP A 35 -3.82 1.96 -0.41
C TRP A 35 -3.34 1.26 -1.68
N SER A 36 -2.77 0.05 -1.57
CA SER A 36 -2.29 -0.71 -2.73
C SER A 36 -3.38 -1.10 -3.73
N THR A 37 -4.66 -1.14 -3.31
CA THR A 37 -5.81 -1.41 -4.18
C THR A 37 -6.56 -0.16 -4.59
N LEU A 38 -6.53 0.88 -3.74
CA LEU A 38 -7.31 2.08 -3.88
C LEU A 38 -6.71 3.08 -4.88
N VAL A 39 -5.38 3.17 -4.94
CA VAL A 39 -4.69 4.19 -5.73
C VAL A 39 -3.90 3.60 -6.87
N GLU A 40 -3.61 4.44 -7.85
CA GLU A 40 -2.75 4.06 -8.97
C GLU A 40 -1.29 3.93 -8.51
N PRO A 41 -0.49 3.04 -9.13
CA PRO A 41 0.95 2.98 -8.88
C PRO A 41 1.59 4.35 -9.10
N GLY A 42 2.36 4.82 -8.10
CA GLY A 42 3.04 6.11 -8.15
C GLY A 42 2.14 7.33 -7.90
N ASP A 43 0.96 7.16 -7.29
CA ASP A 43 0.07 8.27 -6.92
C ASP A 43 0.73 9.22 -5.90
N ARG A 44 1.22 10.37 -6.40
CA ARG A 44 1.91 11.39 -5.61
C ARG A 44 1.09 11.91 -4.44
N VAL A 45 -0.24 12.01 -4.60
CA VAL A 45 -1.12 12.59 -3.59
C VAL A 45 -1.26 11.62 -2.43
N ALA A 46 -1.41 10.33 -2.71
CA ALA A 46 -1.40 9.29 -1.68
C ALA A 46 -0.06 9.27 -0.95
N GLY A 47 1.07 9.23 -1.68
CA GLY A 47 2.40 9.23 -1.07
C GLY A 47 2.66 10.45 -0.17
N ALA A 48 2.26 11.65 -0.61
CA ALA A 48 2.40 12.87 0.18
C ALA A 48 1.48 12.89 1.42
N ALA A 49 0.24 12.41 1.30
CA ALA A 49 -0.69 12.31 2.43
C ALA A 49 -0.20 11.29 3.48
N ILE A 50 0.31 10.15 3.03
CA ILE A 50 0.88 9.10 3.88
C ILE A 50 2.14 9.61 4.58
N ALA A 51 3.02 10.33 3.88
CA ALA A 51 4.19 10.96 4.50
C ALA A 51 3.79 11.98 5.58
N GLN A 52 2.64 12.65 5.41
CA GLN A 52 2.16 13.66 6.36
C GLN A 52 1.48 13.05 7.60
N TRP A 53 0.69 11.99 7.42
CA TRP A 53 -0.25 11.50 8.45
C TRP A 53 -0.09 10.03 8.81
N GLY A 54 0.87 9.33 8.21
CA GLY A 54 0.92 7.87 8.24
C GLY A 54 -0.13 7.25 7.30
N ALA A 55 0.04 5.96 7.00
CA ALA A 55 -0.84 5.26 6.07
C ALA A 55 -2.28 5.20 6.60
N ARG A 56 -2.43 4.89 7.88
CA ARG A 56 -3.73 4.83 8.55
C ARG A 56 -4.38 6.20 8.66
N GLY A 57 -3.63 7.20 9.14
CA GLY A 57 -4.17 8.54 9.38
C GLY A 57 -4.63 9.22 8.08
N ALA A 58 -3.94 8.97 6.97
CA ALA A 58 -4.36 9.43 5.65
C ALA A 58 -5.63 8.69 5.16
N LEU A 59 -5.71 7.38 5.38
CA LEU A 59 -6.84 6.56 4.92
C LEU A 59 -8.13 6.92 5.66
N ASP A 60 -8.05 7.15 6.97
CA ASP A 60 -9.20 7.57 7.79
C ASP A 60 -9.78 8.90 7.30
N ARG A 61 -8.92 9.86 6.94
CA ARG A 61 -9.33 11.15 6.35
C ARG A 61 -9.98 10.96 4.99
N ALA A 62 -9.39 10.11 4.14
CA ALA A 62 -9.93 9.83 2.83
C ALA A 62 -11.33 9.20 2.92
N ARG A 63 -11.51 8.27 3.87
CA ARG A 63 -12.79 7.59 4.13
C ARG A 63 -13.87 8.55 4.63
N ARG A 64 -13.51 9.50 5.52
CA ARG A 64 -14.44 10.53 6.02
C ARG A 64 -14.77 11.59 4.97
N GLY A 65 -13.97 11.70 3.92
CA GLY A 65 -14.12 12.73 2.90
C GLY A 65 -13.65 14.10 3.37
N ASP A 66 -12.68 14.16 4.30
CA ASP A 66 -12.19 15.41 4.86
C ASP A 66 -11.60 16.29 3.74
N ALA A 67 -12.03 17.55 3.64
CA ALA A 67 -11.57 18.45 2.58
C ALA A 67 -10.15 19.00 2.82
N GLU A 68 -9.67 18.96 4.06
CA GLU A 68 -8.36 19.47 4.47
C GLU A 68 -7.24 18.54 4.00
N GLY A 69 -6.53 18.97 2.94
CA GLY A 69 -5.39 18.26 2.37
C GLY A 69 -4.09 18.49 3.12
N GLY A 70 -4.08 19.47 4.04
CA GLY A 70 -2.90 19.80 4.82
C GLY A 70 -1.74 20.34 3.98
N ARG A 71 -0.57 20.47 4.60
CA ARG A 71 0.56 21.23 4.04
C ARG A 71 1.23 20.55 2.84
N LEU A 72 1.33 19.23 2.83
CA LEU A 72 2.08 18.52 1.77
C LEU A 72 1.25 18.30 0.50
N VAL A 73 -0.08 18.30 0.60
CA VAL A 73 -0.99 18.04 -0.52
C VAL A 73 -1.73 19.30 -0.97
N GLY A 74 -2.28 20.07 -0.02
CA GLY A 74 -3.19 21.18 -0.28
C GLY A 74 -4.64 20.73 -0.56
N ASP A 75 -5.60 21.51 -0.08
CA ASP A 75 -7.02 21.13 0.01
C ASP A 75 -7.68 20.82 -1.34
N ALA A 76 -7.40 21.66 -2.36
CA ALA A 76 -7.98 21.48 -3.70
C ALA A 76 -7.49 20.19 -4.37
N VAL A 77 -6.20 19.87 -4.23
CA VAL A 77 -5.57 18.66 -4.79
C VAL A 77 -6.07 17.43 -4.07
N TRP A 78 -6.16 17.48 -2.73
CA TRP A 78 -6.69 16.41 -1.92
C TRP A 78 -8.15 16.10 -2.28
N SER A 79 -9.00 17.12 -2.33
CA SER A 79 -10.41 16.97 -2.71
C SER A 79 -10.59 16.35 -4.10
N ALA A 80 -9.72 16.68 -5.06
CA ALA A 80 -9.71 16.07 -6.38
C ALA A 80 -9.29 14.60 -6.34
N ALA A 81 -8.30 14.25 -5.52
CA ALA A 81 -7.87 12.87 -5.31
C ALA A 81 -8.98 12.02 -4.67
N LEU A 82 -9.67 12.53 -3.65
CA LEU A 82 -10.81 11.84 -3.03
C LEU A 82 -11.90 11.49 -4.04
N ARG A 83 -12.28 12.42 -4.91
CA ARG A 83 -13.25 12.14 -5.98
C ARG A 83 -12.75 11.08 -6.97
N ARG A 84 -11.45 11.08 -7.28
CA ARG A 84 -10.82 10.08 -8.17
C ARG A 84 -10.75 8.70 -7.53
N TRP A 85 -10.52 8.61 -6.22
CA TRP A 85 -10.41 7.35 -5.49
C TRP A 85 -11.77 6.79 -5.08
N GLY A 86 -12.80 7.63 -4.88
CA GLY A 86 -14.15 7.21 -4.47
C GLY A 86 -14.71 6.01 -5.23
N PRO A 87 -14.68 5.98 -6.58
CA PRO A 87 -15.14 4.82 -7.35
C PRO A 87 -14.36 3.51 -7.14
N ARG A 88 -13.11 3.59 -6.63
CA ARG A 88 -12.26 2.43 -6.32
C ARG A 88 -12.46 1.94 -4.88
N TRP A 89 -13.32 2.61 -4.09
CA TRP A 89 -13.60 2.24 -2.72
C TRP A 89 -14.59 1.07 -2.67
N ASP A 90 -14.11 -0.13 -3.02
CA ASP A 90 -14.89 -1.35 -3.05
C ASP A 90 -14.30 -2.42 -2.11
N ALA A 91 -15.08 -2.78 -1.10
CA ALA A 91 -14.70 -3.79 -0.12
C ALA A 91 -14.58 -5.19 -0.74
N ALA A 92 -15.34 -5.48 -1.81
CA ALA A 92 -15.24 -6.75 -2.52
C ALA A 92 -13.89 -6.87 -3.24
N THR A 93 -13.51 -5.86 -4.03
CA THR A 93 -12.20 -5.79 -4.70
C THR A 93 -11.03 -5.92 -3.73
N LEU A 94 -11.11 -5.29 -2.55
CA LEU A 94 -10.09 -5.42 -1.52
C LEU A 94 -9.97 -6.87 -1.03
N ARG A 95 -11.09 -7.49 -0.63
CA ARG A 95 -11.13 -8.87 -0.16
C ARG A 95 -10.56 -9.83 -1.22
N ASP A 96 -11.03 -9.69 -2.46
CA ASP A 96 -10.59 -10.52 -3.59
C ASP A 96 -9.08 -10.39 -3.84
N THR A 97 -8.54 -9.18 -3.71
CA THR A 97 -7.10 -8.94 -3.86
C THR A 97 -6.30 -9.64 -2.77
N VAL A 98 -6.73 -9.54 -1.49
CA VAL A 98 -6.03 -10.20 -0.39
C VAL A 98 -6.15 -11.72 -0.48
N GLU A 99 -7.31 -12.25 -0.87
CA GLU A 99 -7.49 -13.67 -1.13
C GLU A 99 -6.61 -14.17 -2.28
N LEU A 100 -6.56 -13.42 -3.39
CA LEU A 100 -5.70 -13.75 -4.53
C LEU A 100 -4.23 -13.76 -4.13
N ALA A 101 -3.78 -12.75 -3.37
CA ALA A 101 -2.42 -12.68 -2.84
C ALA A 101 -2.12 -13.90 -1.94
N ALA A 102 -3.04 -14.25 -1.03
CA ALA A 102 -2.88 -15.40 -0.16
C ALA A 102 -2.80 -16.73 -0.94
N ARG A 103 -3.71 -16.95 -1.92
CA ARG A 103 -3.71 -18.14 -2.79
C ARG A 103 -2.44 -18.21 -3.64
N ALA A 104 -1.92 -17.07 -4.06
CA ALA A 104 -0.66 -16.92 -4.78
C ALA A 104 0.59 -17.18 -3.91
N GLY A 105 0.44 -17.34 -2.59
CA GLY A 105 1.58 -17.37 -1.67
C GLY A 105 2.36 -16.05 -1.64
N ALA A 106 1.70 -14.93 -1.93
CA ALA A 106 2.30 -13.61 -1.89
C ALA A 106 2.24 -13.03 -0.46
N GLY A 107 3.36 -12.47 -0.04
CA GLY A 107 3.49 -11.65 1.15
C GLY A 107 3.33 -10.17 0.84
N LEU A 108 3.09 -9.38 1.89
CA LEU A 108 3.15 -7.92 1.82
C LEU A 108 4.50 -7.44 2.37
N LEU A 109 5.11 -6.47 1.71
CA LEU A 109 6.16 -5.62 2.27
C LEU A 109 5.68 -4.16 2.31
N THR A 110 6.04 -3.44 3.38
CA THR A 110 5.84 -2.00 3.51
C THR A 110 7.17 -1.29 3.76
N PRO A 111 7.26 0.04 3.60
CA PRO A 111 8.48 0.80 3.87
C PRO A 111 9.09 0.60 5.27
N SER A 112 8.28 0.18 6.24
CA SER A 112 8.74 -0.09 7.61
C SER A 112 9.37 -1.47 7.79
N ASP A 113 9.27 -2.36 6.79
CA ASP A 113 9.86 -3.69 6.85
C ASP A 113 11.36 -3.66 6.53
N ALA A 114 12.17 -4.44 7.27
CA ALA A 114 13.62 -4.49 7.07
C ALA A 114 14.04 -4.97 5.66
N GLY A 115 13.17 -5.70 4.96
CA GLY A 115 13.38 -6.17 3.58
C GLY A 115 12.95 -5.17 2.50
N TRP A 116 12.53 -3.94 2.87
CA TRP A 116 12.13 -2.93 1.90
C TRP A 116 13.32 -2.44 1.07
N PRO A 117 13.24 -2.43 -0.28
CA PRO A 117 14.34 -1.96 -1.13
C PRO A 117 14.60 -0.47 -0.96
N ARG A 118 15.81 -0.11 -0.51
CA ARG A 118 16.17 1.30 -0.25
C ARG A 118 16.11 2.18 -1.50
N SER A 119 16.42 1.62 -2.66
CA SER A 119 16.39 2.33 -3.96
C SER A 119 15.00 2.86 -4.32
N LEU A 120 13.91 2.28 -3.78
CA LEU A 120 12.57 2.82 -3.96
C LEU A 120 12.37 4.16 -3.27
N GLY A 121 13.23 4.51 -2.30
CA GLY A 121 13.23 5.83 -1.66
C GLY A 121 13.51 6.98 -2.63
N ASP A 122 14.26 6.72 -3.72
CA ASP A 122 14.60 7.73 -4.73
C ASP A 122 13.35 8.24 -5.50
N LEU A 123 12.24 7.49 -5.44
CA LEU A 123 10.96 7.87 -6.02
C LEU A 123 10.20 8.93 -5.18
N GLY A 124 10.63 9.17 -3.94
CA GLY A 124 9.99 10.12 -3.03
C GLY A 124 8.48 9.88 -2.88
N ALA A 125 7.67 10.91 -3.11
CA ALA A 125 6.21 10.81 -3.00
C ALA A 125 5.56 9.87 -4.05
N HIS A 126 6.31 9.41 -5.05
CA HIS A 126 5.86 8.41 -6.03
C HIS A 126 6.26 6.98 -5.65
N ALA A 127 6.93 6.78 -4.52
CA ALA A 127 7.26 5.44 -4.05
C ALA A 127 5.98 4.60 -3.82
N PRO A 128 6.02 3.29 -4.10
CA PRO A 128 4.90 2.41 -3.82
C PRO A 128 4.60 2.39 -2.31
N VAL A 129 3.31 2.34 -1.95
CA VAL A 129 2.87 2.28 -0.55
C VAL A 129 3.12 0.90 0.06
N ALA A 130 3.03 -0.14 -0.77
CA ALA A 130 3.35 -1.52 -0.42
C ALA A 130 3.79 -2.30 -1.66
N LEU A 131 4.47 -3.42 -1.43
CA LEU A 131 4.79 -4.41 -2.45
C LEU A 131 4.13 -5.75 -2.10
N TRP A 132 3.48 -6.36 -3.08
CA TRP A 132 3.06 -7.75 -3.01
C TRP A 132 4.16 -8.64 -3.61
N VAL A 133 4.74 -9.52 -2.80
CA VAL A 133 5.96 -10.25 -3.14
C VAL A 133 5.70 -11.73 -3.08
N ARG A 134 6.04 -12.45 -4.15
CA ARG A 134 6.02 -13.92 -4.17
C ARG A 134 7.44 -14.45 -4.21
N GLY A 135 7.76 -15.40 -3.34
CA GLY A 135 9.10 -15.99 -3.23
C GLY A 135 9.94 -15.34 -2.13
N ASP A 136 11.26 -15.33 -2.30
CA ASP A 136 12.19 -14.79 -1.31
C ASP A 136 12.23 -13.26 -1.36
N ALA A 137 11.60 -12.62 -0.37
CA ALA A 137 11.57 -11.18 -0.22
C ALA A 137 12.95 -10.53 -0.02
N SER A 138 13.94 -11.28 0.50
CA SER A 138 15.28 -10.75 0.72
C SER A 138 16.00 -10.39 -0.59
N ALA A 139 15.63 -11.04 -1.69
CA ALA A 139 16.18 -10.77 -3.01
C ALA A 139 15.87 -9.35 -3.52
N LEU A 140 14.80 -8.71 -3.02
CA LEU A 140 14.44 -7.35 -3.43
C LEU A 140 15.36 -6.28 -2.84
N ALA A 141 15.94 -6.54 -1.66
CA ALA A 141 16.89 -5.64 -1.00
C ALA A 141 18.35 -6.02 -1.27
N ALA A 142 18.59 -7.06 -2.07
CA ALA A 142 19.92 -7.50 -2.44
C ALA A 142 20.57 -6.49 -3.39
N GLU A 143 21.83 -6.17 -3.13
CA GLU A 143 22.64 -5.28 -3.97
C GLU A 143 23.95 -5.97 -4.35
N PRO A 144 24.46 -5.76 -5.58
CA PRO A 144 23.90 -4.90 -6.63
C PRO A 144 22.72 -5.56 -7.39
N SER A 145 21.81 -4.74 -7.90
CA SER A 145 20.74 -5.17 -8.83
C SER A 145 20.92 -4.57 -10.24
N ILE A 146 20.49 -5.29 -11.28
CA ILE A 146 20.51 -4.82 -12.67
C ILE A 146 19.16 -5.09 -13.33
N ALA A 147 18.63 -4.09 -14.05
CA ALA A 147 17.46 -4.25 -14.89
C ALA A 147 17.88 -4.54 -16.34
N ILE A 148 17.35 -5.61 -16.93
CA ILE A 148 17.54 -5.95 -18.33
C ILE A 148 16.17 -5.83 -19.02
N VAL A 149 16.04 -4.88 -19.95
CA VAL A 149 14.81 -4.59 -20.68
C VAL A 149 15.06 -4.57 -22.19
N GLY A 150 14.05 -4.87 -22.99
CA GLY A 150 14.16 -4.93 -24.45
C GLY A 150 12.81 -4.87 -25.15
N ALA A 151 12.82 -4.85 -26.48
CA ALA A 151 11.61 -4.84 -27.28
C ALA A 151 10.77 -6.11 -27.07
N ARG A 152 9.44 -5.94 -27.03
CA ARG A 152 8.47 -7.05 -27.09
C ARG A 152 8.06 -7.21 -28.56
N ALA A 153 8.20 -8.42 -29.09
CA ALA A 153 7.84 -8.76 -30.47
C ALA A 153 6.32 -8.76 -30.68
#